data_AF-A0A976KRB3-F1
#
_entry.id   AF-A0A976KRB3-F1
#
_cell.length_a   1.000
_cell.length_b   1.000
_cell.length_c   1.000
_cell.angle_alpha   90.00
_cell.angle_beta   90.00
_cell.angle_gamma   90.00
#
_symmetry.space_group_name_H-M   'P 1'
#
loop_
_entity.id
_entity.type
_entity.pdbx_description
1 polymer ?
#
loop_
_entity_poly.entity_id
_entity_poly.type
_entity_poly.pdbx_seq_one_letter_code
_entity_poly.pdbx_strand_id
1 'polypeptide(L)'
;MRLLADVGPARPDAAAARNRLHRRQLRVRVVTAVLRGLLSSACTEASSRRRAGTDAGPLRLHTLFAPGDVFEPQAGSCSCHAGQDPLATARLNLATPARAWASLTRSPPATTGFPLVAPRRPSSSHLLHVLLRQADGRALRGVLGHPMPPDEPLRYPEIVTIARWIAHGARLN
;
A
#
# COMPACT_ATOMS: atom_id res chain seq x y z
N MET A 1 58.11 -54.39 -1.20
CA MET A 1 56.92 -54.28 -2.09
C MET A 1 56.27 -52.93 -1.79
N ARG A 2 56.39 -51.95 -2.70
CA ARG A 2 55.30 -51.38 -3.55
C ARG A 2 54.22 -50.67 -2.69
N LEU A 3 53.79 -49.43 -2.91
CA LEU A 3 54.00 -48.45 -3.98
C LEU A 3 53.55 -47.07 -3.41
N LEU A 4 54.24 -45.99 -3.77
CA LEU A 4 53.82 -44.59 -3.58
C LEU A 4 52.63 -44.28 -4.51
N ALA A 5 51.68 -43.46 -4.06
CA ALA A 5 50.80 -42.69 -4.95
C ALA A 5 50.50 -41.32 -4.33
N ASP A 6 51.26 -40.37 -4.84
CA ASP A 6 51.16 -38.93 -4.77
C ASP A 6 49.88 -38.47 -5.50
N VAL A 7 49.01 -37.70 -4.84
CA VAL A 7 47.87 -37.02 -5.48
C VAL A 7 48.02 -35.53 -5.23
N GLY A 8 48.68 -34.87 -6.19
CA GLY A 8 48.85 -33.42 -6.22
C GLY A 8 47.53 -32.66 -6.41
N PRO A 9 47.50 -31.37 -6.05
CA PRO A 9 46.30 -30.55 -6.10
C PRO A 9 45.87 -30.20 -7.53
N ALA A 10 44.56 -30.25 -7.77
CA ALA A 10 43.91 -29.90 -9.02
C ALA A 10 44.21 -28.45 -9.44
N ARG A 11 44.73 -28.29 -10.65
CA ARG A 11 44.87 -26.99 -11.33
C ARG A 11 43.49 -26.49 -11.77
N PRO A 12 43.15 -25.20 -11.55
CA PRO A 12 41.92 -24.63 -12.06
C PRO A 12 41.98 -24.40 -13.59
N ASP A 13 40.97 -24.91 -14.29
CA ASP A 13 40.79 -24.80 -15.74
C ASP A 13 40.66 -23.34 -16.22
N ALA A 14 41.65 -22.90 -17.02
CA ALA A 14 41.73 -21.60 -17.68
C ALA A 14 40.63 -21.35 -18.75
N ALA A 15 39.73 -22.31 -18.96
CA ALA A 15 38.64 -22.22 -19.92
C ALA A 15 37.43 -21.42 -19.42
N ALA A 16 37.18 -21.38 -18.10
CA ALA A 16 36.02 -20.70 -17.52
C ALA A 16 36.16 -19.16 -17.45
N ALA A 17 37.40 -18.65 -17.37
CA ALA A 17 37.69 -17.22 -17.29
C ALA A 17 37.51 -16.47 -18.63
N ARG A 18 37.70 -17.16 -19.76
CA ARG A 18 37.59 -16.59 -21.11
C ARG A 18 36.14 -16.36 -21.56
N ASN A 19 35.19 -17.10 -20.98
CA ASN A 19 33.77 -17.05 -21.40
C ASN A 19 32.96 -15.88 -20.76
N ARG A 20 33.45 -15.28 -19.66
CA ARG A 20 32.79 -14.13 -19.00
C ARG A 20 33.23 -12.76 -19.51
N LEU A 21 34.40 -12.68 -20.14
CA LEU A 21 34.92 -11.43 -20.74
C LEU A 21 34.31 -11.13 -22.11
N HIS A 22 33.88 -12.15 -22.86
CA HIS A 22 33.28 -11.96 -24.19
C HIS A 22 31.81 -11.50 -24.15
N ARG A 23 31.05 -11.87 -23.12
CA ARG A 23 29.68 -11.38 -22.92
C ARG A 23 29.57 -9.93 -22.41
N ARG A 24 30.71 -9.28 -22.09
CA ARG A 24 30.76 -7.87 -21.67
C ARG A 24 31.15 -6.89 -22.79
N GLN A 25 31.37 -7.34 -24.03
CA GLN A 25 31.93 -6.49 -25.10
C GLN A 25 31.02 -6.22 -26.31
N LEU A 26 29.76 -6.65 -26.31
CA LEU A 26 28.82 -6.27 -27.36
C LEU A 26 27.70 -5.41 -26.77
N ARG A 27 27.84 -4.08 -26.96
CA ARG A 27 26.90 -2.96 -26.73
C ARG A 27 27.44 -1.84 -25.82
N VAL A 28 28.71 -1.50 -25.99
CA VAL A 28 29.24 -0.19 -25.60
C VAL A 28 29.40 0.64 -26.88
N ARG A 29 28.77 1.82 -26.90
CA ARG A 29 28.90 2.96 -27.84
C ARG A 29 28.05 2.97 -29.12
N VAL A 30 26.81 3.44 -29.00
CA VAL A 30 26.19 4.34 -30.00
C VAL A 30 25.36 5.39 -29.24
N VAL A 31 25.98 6.54 -28.95
CA VAL A 31 25.58 7.87 -29.45
C VAL A 31 24.54 8.59 -28.56
N THR A 32 25.11 9.49 -27.77
CA THR A 32 24.54 10.77 -27.32
C THR A 32 23.78 11.48 -28.45
N ALA A 33 22.54 11.88 -28.15
CA ALA A 33 21.74 12.93 -28.82
C ALA A 33 21.39 12.75 -30.31
N VAL A 34 20.08 12.79 -30.63
CA VAL A 34 19.42 13.64 -31.66
C VAL A 34 18.04 13.04 -32.04
N LEU A 35 17.01 13.91 -32.13
CA LEU A 35 15.60 13.75 -32.60
C LEU A 35 14.59 13.29 -31.52
N ARG A 36 13.85 14.18 -30.83
CA ARG A 36 12.75 15.03 -31.33
C ARG A 36 11.88 14.30 -32.38
N GLY A 37 10.84 13.62 -31.90
CA GLY A 37 9.72 13.10 -32.69
C GLY A 37 8.45 13.09 -31.84
N LEU A 38 7.55 14.02 -32.12
CA LEU A 38 6.31 14.33 -31.40
C LEU A 38 5.24 13.23 -31.55
N LEU A 39 4.24 13.29 -30.64
CA LEU A 39 2.87 12.71 -30.66
C LEU A 39 2.58 11.44 -29.83
N SER A 40 2.39 11.67 -28.53
CA SER A 40 1.23 11.20 -27.71
C SER A 40 1.47 11.71 -26.28
N SER A 41 1.18 12.97 -25.97
CA SER A 41 -0.16 13.51 -25.70
C SER A 41 -0.97 12.63 -24.75
N ALA A 42 -1.09 13.11 -23.51
CA ALA A 42 -1.94 12.64 -22.41
C ALA A 42 -1.65 11.24 -21.84
N CYS A 43 -0.73 11.14 -20.85
CA CYS A 43 -0.87 10.19 -19.72
C CYS A 43 0.13 10.45 -18.58
N THR A 44 1.22 11.19 -18.79
CA THR A 44 2.29 11.33 -17.78
C THR A 44 2.18 12.56 -16.87
N GLU A 45 1.10 13.35 -16.98
CA GLU A 45 0.84 14.53 -16.14
C GLU A 45 -0.24 14.32 -15.06
N ALA A 46 -0.80 13.11 -14.92
CA ALA A 46 -1.87 12.85 -13.94
C ALA A 46 -1.37 12.65 -12.49
N SER A 47 -0.06 12.48 -12.25
CA SER A 47 0.46 12.09 -10.93
C SER A 47 1.22 13.18 -10.15
N SER A 48 1.46 14.37 -10.71
CA SER A 48 2.28 15.41 -10.07
C SER A 48 1.52 16.65 -9.57
N ARG A 49 0.18 16.72 -9.73
CA ARG A 49 -0.68 17.74 -9.08
C ARG A 49 -1.51 17.16 -7.93
N ARG A 50 -0.92 16.37 -7.05
CA ARG A 50 -1.54 16.12 -5.74
C ARG A 50 -1.27 17.37 -4.89
N ARG A 51 -2.26 18.27 -4.81
CA ARG A 51 -2.23 19.46 -3.96
C ARG A 51 -1.73 19.06 -2.57
N ALA A 52 -0.57 19.56 -2.19
CA ALA A 52 -0.25 19.78 -0.79
C ALA A 52 -1.19 20.89 -0.30
N GLY A 53 -2.46 20.52 -0.04
CA GLY A 53 -3.45 21.41 0.54
C GLY A 53 -3.38 21.32 2.06
N THR A 54 -2.49 22.08 2.67
CA THR A 54 -2.53 22.35 4.12
C THR A 54 -3.53 23.45 4.49
N ASP A 55 -4.16 24.09 3.50
CA ASP A 55 -5.20 25.13 3.69
C ASP A 55 -6.64 24.66 3.46
N ALA A 56 -6.85 23.37 3.20
CA ALA A 56 -8.19 22.82 3.22
C ALA A 56 -8.63 22.73 4.69
N GLY A 57 -9.81 23.27 5.00
CA GLY A 57 -10.44 23.13 6.31
C GLY A 57 -10.47 21.67 6.82
N PRO A 58 -10.87 21.44 8.07
CA PRO A 58 -10.68 20.15 8.71
C PRO A 58 -11.26 18.99 7.88
N LEU A 59 -10.49 17.92 7.69
CA LEU A 59 -10.83 16.82 6.78
C LEU A 59 -12.15 16.13 7.18
N ARG A 60 -12.91 15.66 6.19
CA ARG A 60 -14.27 15.12 6.35
C ARG A 60 -14.39 13.74 5.75
N LEU A 61 -15.38 12.96 6.19
CA LEU A 61 -15.54 11.61 5.67
C LEU A 61 -15.90 11.63 4.20
N HIS A 62 -16.77 12.55 3.75
CA HIS A 62 -17.18 12.60 2.35
C HIS A 62 -16.01 12.78 1.38
N THR A 63 -14.91 13.43 1.79
CA THR A 63 -13.74 13.60 0.92
C THR A 63 -13.01 12.29 0.68
N LEU A 64 -13.12 11.31 1.60
CA LEU A 64 -12.53 9.96 1.42
C LEU A 64 -13.30 9.07 0.42
N PHE A 65 -14.46 9.55 -0.06
CA PHE A 65 -15.31 8.89 -1.05
C PHE A 65 -15.15 9.47 -2.45
N ALA A 66 -14.27 10.46 -2.63
CA ALA A 66 -14.00 11.02 -3.95
C ALA A 66 -13.39 9.95 -4.88
N PRO A 67 -13.51 10.10 -6.21
CA PRO A 67 -12.90 9.17 -7.16
C PRO A 67 -11.39 9.02 -6.91
N GLY A 68 -10.94 7.78 -6.77
CA GLY A 68 -9.55 7.41 -6.48
C GLY A 68 -9.15 7.46 -5.01
N ASP A 69 -10.07 7.77 -4.08
CA ASP A 69 -9.81 7.76 -2.64
C ASP A 69 -10.20 6.43 -1.96
N VAL A 70 -9.71 6.25 -0.74
CA VAL A 70 -9.70 4.97 -0.01
C VAL A 70 -11.08 4.33 0.18
N PHE A 71 -12.14 5.13 0.32
CA PHE A 71 -13.51 4.65 0.49
C PHE A 71 -14.37 4.83 -0.77
N GLU A 72 -13.76 5.07 -1.93
CA GLU A 72 -14.50 5.05 -3.19
C GLU A 72 -15.22 3.70 -3.37
N PRO A 73 -16.56 3.67 -3.49
CA PRO A 73 -17.33 2.42 -3.49
C PRO A 73 -16.96 1.41 -4.58
N GLN A 74 -16.51 1.88 -5.74
CA GLN A 74 -16.29 1.04 -6.92
C GLN A 74 -14.83 0.61 -7.11
N ALA A 75 -13.88 1.46 -6.73
CA ALA A 75 -12.47 1.26 -7.03
C ALA A 75 -11.52 1.52 -5.84
N GLY A 76 -12.05 1.99 -4.71
CA GLY A 76 -11.26 2.21 -3.51
C GLY A 76 -10.75 0.89 -2.93
N SER A 77 -9.64 0.94 -2.19
CA SER A 77 -9.03 -0.22 -1.55
C SER A 77 -9.93 -0.91 -0.52
N CYS A 78 -11.03 -0.26 -0.11
CA CYS A 78 -12.03 -0.83 0.80
C CYS A 78 -13.38 -1.11 0.11
N SER A 79 -13.42 -1.22 -1.22
CA SER A 79 -14.66 -1.40 -2.02
C SER A 79 -15.43 -2.69 -1.72
N CYS A 80 -14.78 -3.74 -1.17
CA CYS A 80 -15.47 -4.96 -0.74
C CYS A 80 -16.58 -4.68 0.31
N HIS A 81 -16.41 -3.62 1.10
CA HIS A 81 -17.39 -3.14 2.09
C HIS A 81 -18.53 -2.30 1.50
N ALA A 82 -18.51 -2.02 0.20
CA ALA A 82 -19.50 -1.17 -0.48
C ALA A 82 -20.66 -1.95 -1.12
N GLY A 83 -20.78 -3.26 -0.86
CA GLY A 83 -21.89 -4.10 -1.33
C GLY A 83 -21.49 -5.29 -2.20
N GLN A 84 -20.21 -5.41 -2.56
CA GLN A 84 -19.69 -6.54 -3.33
C GLN A 84 -19.64 -7.83 -2.51
N ASP A 85 -19.32 -7.71 -1.20
CA ASP A 85 -19.32 -8.81 -0.26
C ASP A 85 -20.37 -8.54 0.85
N PRO A 86 -21.46 -9.34 0.94
CA PRO A 86 -22.48 -9.17 1.96
C PRO A 86 -21.96 -9.30 3.40
N LEU A 87 -20.98 -10.18 3.66
CA LEU A 87 -20.39 -10.37 4.98
C LEU A 87 -19.48 -9.19 5.35
N ALA A 88 -18.69 -8.70 4.40
CA ALA A 88 -17.88 -7.49 4.61
C ALA A 88 -18.78 -6.27 4.88
N THR A 89 -19.85 -6.13 4.10
CA THR A 89 -20.81 -5.02 4.20
C THR A 89 -21.60 -5.07 5.51
N ALA A 90 -21.98 -6.25 5.99
CA ALA A 90 -22.66 -6.42 7.27
C ALA A 90 -21.77 -6.01 8.47
N ARG A 91 -20.46 -6.21 8.37
CA ARG A 91 -19.49 -5.79 9.40
C ARG A 91 -19.16 -4.30 9.33
N LEU A 92 -19.03 -3.77 8.12
CA LEU A 92 -18.73 -2.37 7.86
C LEU A 92 -19.32 -1.99 6.51
N ASN A 93 -20.25 -1.03 6.48
CA ASN A 93 -20.92 -0.61 5.27
C ASN A 93 -20.31 0.68 4.72
N LEU A 94 -19.53 0.58 3.64
CA LEU A 94 -18.92 1.71 2.93
C LEU A 94 -19.66 2.06 1.63
N ALA A 95 -20.94 1.72 1.48
CA ALA A 95 -21.67 1.99 0.25
C ALA A 95 -21.93 3.50 0.02
N THR A 96 -22.05 4.28 1.10
CA THR A 96 -22.23 5.74 1.04
C THR A 96 -21.56 6.41 2.24
N PRO A 97 -21.20 7.71 2.17
CA PRO A 97 -20.61 8.42 3.30
C PRO A 97 -21.47 8.35 4.58
N ALA A 98 -22.79 8.46 4.46
CA ALA A 98 -23.69 8.43 5.61
C ALA A 98 -23.74 7.04 6.28
N ARG A 99 -23.82 5.96 5.49
CA ARG A 99 -23.78 4.58 6.00
C ARG A 99 -22.43 4.27 6.64
N ALA A 100 -21.35 4.67 5.98
CA ALA A 100 -19.98 4.51 6.49
C ALA A 100 -19.80 5.22 7.82
N TRP A 101 -20.23 6.47 7.92
CA TRP A 101 -20.12 7.23 9.16
C TRP A 101 -20.83 6.52 10.31
N ALA A 102 -22.06 6.06 10.08
CA ALA A 102 -22.82 5.33 11.09
C ALA A 102 -22.12 4.02 11.50
N SER A 103 -21.66 3.22 10.53
CA SER A 103 -20.94 1.96 10.80
C SER A 103 -19.62 2.18 11.53
N LEU A 104 -18.86 3.24 11.20
CA LEU A 104 -17.53 3.52 11.76
C LEU A 104 -17.58 4.12 13.17
N THR A 105 -18.56 4.97 13.46
CA THR A 105 -18.58 5.76 14.70
C THR A 105 -19.49 5.19 15.79
N ARG A 106 -20.41 4.28 15.44
CA ARG A 106 -21.36 3.66 16.37
C ARG A 106 -21.06 2.18 16.65
N SER A 107 -19.89 1.70 16.25
CA SER A 107 -19.52 0.30 16.46
C SER A 107 -19.23 0.03 17.94
N PRO A 108 -19.57 -1.17 18.44
CA PRO A 108 -19.10 -1.60 19.75
C PRO A 108 -17.55 -1.67 19.78
N PRO A 109 -16.94 -1.68 20.98
CA PRO A 109 -15.52 -1.94 21.12
C PRO A 109 -15.11 -3.26 20.43
N ALA A 110 -14.02 -3.20 19.68
CA ALA A 110 -13.41 -4.35 19.03
C ALA A 110 -12.48 -5.10 20.00
N THR A 111 -11.77 -6.09 19.47
CA THR A 111 -10.85 -6.97 20.23
C THR A 111 -9.71 -6.23 20.92
N THR A 112 -9.35 -5.05 20.41
CA THR A 112 -8.37 -4.14 21.03
C THR A 112 -8.92 -3.33 22.20
N GLY A 113 -10.21 -3.45 22.53
CA GLY A 113 -10.90 -2.64 23.53
C GLY A 113 -11.32 -1.25 23.05
N PHE A 114 -11.01 -0.90 21.80
CA PHE A 114 -11.35 0.38 21.18
C PHE A 114 -12.49 0.27 20.16
N PRO A 115 -13.33 1.31 19.98
CA PRO A 115 -14.29 1.33 18.87
C PRO A 115 -13.57 1.36 17.51
N LEU A 116 -14.29 1.10 16.41
CA LEU A 116 -13.71 1.22 15.06
C LEU A 116 -13.10 2.61 14.84
N VAL A 117 -13.84 3.67 15.18
CA VAL A 117 -13.33 5.04 15.19
C VAL A 117 -13.59 5.70 16.53
N ALA A 118 -12.52 6.20 17.16
CA ALA A 118 -12.57 7.08 18.32
C ALA A 118 -12.27 8.53 17.89
N PRO A 119 -13.29 9.41 17.80
CA PRO A 119 -13.10 10.79 17.37
C PRO A 119 -12.01 11.50 18.19
N ARG A 120 -11.15 12.27 17.50
CA ARG A 120 -9.98 12.99 18.05
C ARG A 120 -8.89 12.09 18.64
N ARG A 121 -9.02 10.76 18.55
CA ARG A 121 -8.07 9.81 19.13
C ARG A 121 -7.67 8.73 18.12
N PRO A 122 -6.84 9.06 17.12
CA PRO A 122 -6.41 8.10 16.09
C PRO A 122 -5.79 6.82 16.68
N SER A 123 -4.90 6.96 17.66
CA SER A 123 -4.25 5.80 18.31
C SER A 123 -5.22 4.90 19.09
N SER A 124 -6.39 5.41 19.47
CA SER A 124 -7.46 4.67 20.14
C SER A 124 -8.58 4.25 19.17
N SER A 125 -8.28 4.12 17.87
CA SER A 125 -9.24 3.70 16.84
C SER A 125 -8.83 2.37 16.24
N HIS A 126 -9.66 1.33 16.41
CA HIS A 126 -9.37 0.00 15.90
C HIS A 126 -9.19 -0.03 14.38
N LEU A 127 -9.85 0.88 13.64
CA LEU A 127 -9.66 1.03 12.19
C LEU A 127 -8.18 1.21 11.83
N LEU A 128 -7.44 2.06 12.53
CA LEU A 128 -6.01 2.24 12.22
C LEU A 128 -5.18 1.01 12.61
N HIS A 129 -5.58 0.28 13.64
CA HIS A 129 -4.87 -0.93 14.07
C HIS A 129 -4.97 -2.06 13.05
N VAL A 130 -6.12 -2.20 12.37
CA VAL A 130 -6.30 -3.23 11.33
C VAL A 130 -5.70 -2.84 9.97
N LEU A 131 -5.51 -1.54 9.72
CA LEU A 131 -4.89 -1.01 8.50
C LEU A 131 -3.35 -1.03 8.55
N LEU A 132 -2.78 -0.90 9.75
CA LEU A 132 -1.35 -0.96 9.97
C LEU A 132 -0.86 -2.41 9.99
N ARG A 133 0.31 -2.64 9.41
CA ARG A 133 0.94 -3.96 9.31
C ARG A 133 2.35 -3.94 9.87
N GLN A 134 2.82 -5.12 10.28
CA GLN A 134 4.23 -5.35 10.58
C GLN A 134 5.05 -5.36 9.27
N ALA A 135 6.38 -5.29 9.39
CA ALA A 135 7.28 -5.29 8.23
C ALA A 135 7.18 -6.55 7.36
N ASP A 136 6.74 -7.67 7.92
CA ASP A 136 6.47 -8.93 7.22
C ASP A 136 5.06 -9.02 6.63
N GLY A 137 4.29 -7.92 6.66
CA GLY A 137 2.94 -7.83 6.12
C GLY A 137 1.83 -8.36 7.04
N ARG A 138 2.16 -8.94 8.21
CA ARG A 138 1.16 -9.46 9.15
C ARG A 138 0.44 -8.35 9.92
N ALA A 139 -0.71 -8.68 10.49
CA ALA A 139 -1.42 -7.80 11.41
C ALA A 139 -0.55 -7.43 12.62
N LEU A 140 -0.81 -6.27 13.23
CA LEU A 140 -0.14 -5.88 14.46
C LEU A 140 -0.40 -6.89 15.59
N ARG A 141 0.60 -7.08 16.46
CA ARG A 141 0.44 -7.96 17.65
C ARG A 141 -0.73 -7.49 18.50
N GLY A 142 -1.58 -8.43 18.92
CA GLY A 142 -2.76 -8.14 19.75
C GLY A 142 -4.00 -7.68 18.96
N VAL A 143 -3.87 -7.44 17.65
CA VAL A 143 -5.03 -7.19 16.77
C VAL A 143 -5.51 -8.54 16.24
N LEU A 144 -6.69 -8.98 16.70
CA LEU A 144 -7.30 -10.22 16.22
C LEU A 144 -7.94 -10.01 14.85
N GLY A 145 -7.65 -10.91 13.91
CA GLY A 145 -8.17 -10.90 12.54
C GLY A 145 -7.06 -10.85 11.49
N HIS A 146 -7.47 -10.93 10.22
CA HIS A 146 -6.56 -10.69 9.09
C HIS A 146 -6.33 -9.18 8.91
N PRO A 147 -5.11 -8.77 8.52
CA PRO A 147 -4.85 -7.37 8.20
C PRO A 147 -5.72 -6.91 7.03
N MET A 148 -6.10 -5.63 7.02
CA MET A 148 -6.97 -5.04 6.02
C MET A 148 -6.26 -3.91 5.24
N PRO A 149 -6.58 -3.71 3.94
CA PRO A 149 -7.30 -4.64 3.04
C PRO A 149 -6.56 -5.97 2.89
N PRO A 150 -7.20 -7.10 2.57
CA PRO A 150 -6.56 -8.43 2.60
C PRO A 150 -5.40 -8.57 1.61
N ASP A 151 -5.56 -8.03 0.39
CA ASP A 151 -4.61 -8.21 -0.71
C ASP A 151 -3.36 -7.34 -0.53
N GLU A 152 -3.50 -6.03 -0.74
CA GLU A 152 -2.41 -5.06 -0.68
C GLU A 152 -2.63 -4.08 0.49
N PRO A 153 -1.58 -3.75 1.26
CA PRO A 153 -1.65 -2.70 2.28
C PRO A 153 -2.05 -1.36 1.67
N LEU A 154 -2.76 -0.53 2.45
CA LEU A 154 -2.91 0.87 2.08
C LEU A 154 -1.56 1.57 1.99
N ARG A 155 -1.45 2.50 1.06
CA ARG A 155 -0.30 3.38 0.98
C ARG A 155 -0.28 4.29 2.19
N TYR A 156 0.92 4.65 2.64
CA TYR A 156 1.10 5.52 3.80
C TYR A 156 0.27 6.82 3.73
N PRO A 157 0.16 7.54 2.58
CA PRO A 157 -0.68 8.73 2.49
C PRO A 157 -2.18 8.47 2.76
N GLU A 158 -2.71 7.32 2.38
CA GLU A 158 -4.11 6.96 2.62
C GLU A 158 -4.36 6.74 4.12
N ILE A 159 -3.46 6.02 4.78
CA ILE A 159 -3.48 5.82 6.24
C ILE A 159 -3.41 7.16 6.98
N VAL A 160 -2.51 8.06 6.56
CA VAL A 160 -2.39 9.41 7.13
C VAL A 160 -3.67 10.22 6.93
N THR A 161 -4.32 10.08 5.77
CA THR A 161 -5.56 10.82 5.47
C THR A 161 -6.71 10.36 6.38
N ILE A 162 -6.85 9.04 6.59
CA ILE A 162 -7.79 8.48 7.56
C ILE A 162 -7.44 8.94 8.98
N ALA A 163 -6.17 8.88 9.38
CA ALA A 163 -5.74 9.32 10.71
C ALA A 163 -6.04 10.80 10.96
N ARG A 164 -5.83 11.67 9.96
CA ARG A 164 -6.17 13.10 10.04
C ARG A 164 -7.67 13.33 10.14
N TRP A 165 -8.49 12.61 9.38
CA TRP A 165 -9.95 12.66 9.52
C TRP A 165 -10.39 12.33 10.95
N ILE A 166 -9.85 11.26 11.53
CA ILE A 166 -10.13 10.86 12.92
C ILE A 166 -9.67 11.96 13.89
N ALA A 167 -8.46 12.48 13.71
CA ALA A 167 -7.90 13.56 14.53
C ALA A 167 -8.77 14.84 14.50
N HIS A 168 -9.40 15.14 13.36
CA HIS A 168 -10.35 16.24 13.19
C HIS A 168 -11.76 15.93 13.73
N GLY A 169 -11.93 14.81 14.42
CA GLY A 169 -13.18 14.45 15.10
C GLY A 169 -14.11 13.58 14.27
N ALA A 170 -13.60 12.90 13.23
CA ALA A 170 -14.34 11.92 12.45
C ALA A 170 -15.69 12.44 11.91
N ARG A 171 -15.71 13.67 11.40
CA ARG A 171 -16.93 14.34 10.94
C ARG A 171 -17.38 13.82 9.57
N LEU A 172 -18.69 13.74 9.37
CA LEU A 172 -19.28 13.40 8.07
C LEU A 172 -19.05 14.51 7.03
N ASN A 173 -19.44 15.74 7.38
CA ASN A 173 -19.42 16.96 6.55
C ASN A 173 -18.65 18.08 7.22
#